data_AF-A0A6I3UVN0-F1
#
_entry.id   AF-A0A6I3UVN0-F1
#
_cell.length_a   1.000
_cell.length_b   1.000
_cell.length_c   1.000
_cell.angle_alpha   90.00
_cell.angle_beta   90.00
_cell.angle_gamma   90.00
#
_symmetry.space_group_name_H-M   'P 1'
#
loop_
_entity.id
_entity.type
_entity.pdbx_description
1 polymer ?
#
loop_
_entity_poly.entity_id
_entity_poly.type
_entity_poly.pdbx_seq_one_letter_code
_entity_poly.pdbx_strand_id
1 'polypeptide(L)'
;ASWGISREQFKQDIENGLSAATGWQKNGTGYWYVHSDGSYPKDKFEKINGTWYYFDGSGYMLSDRWKKHTDGNWYWFDNSGEMATGWKKIA
;
A
#
# COMPACT_ATOMS: atom_id res chain seq x y z
N ALA A 1 28.57 13.13 -5.06
CA ALA A 1 27.12 13.13 -5.28
C ALA A 1 26.46 13.74 -4.04
N SER A 2 25.83 14.92 -4.18
CA SER A 2 25.11 15.55 -3.06
C SER A 2 23.73 14.93 -2.98
N TRP A 3 23.64 13.78 -2.32
CA TRP A 3 22.36 13.28 -1.85
C TRP A 3 21.96 14.23 -0.72
N GLY A 4 20.84 14.94 -0.84
CA GLY A 4 20.44 16.08 -0.01
C GLY A 4 20.09 15.77 1.45
N ILE A 5 20.86 14.89 2.10
CA ILE A 5 20.78 14.55 3.52
C ILE A 5 21.96 15.18 4.26
N SER A 6 21.72 15.68 5.47
CA SER A 6 22.78 16.21 6.33
C SER A 6 23.72 15.10 6.79
N ARG A 7 24.95 15.46 7.17
CA ARG A 7 25.97 14.51 7.64
C ARG A 7 25.54 13.81 8.94
N GLU A 8 24.71 14.48 9.72
CA GLU A 8 24.15 14.09 10.99
C GLU A 8 23.00 13.10 10.78
N GLN A 9 22.12 13.37 9.80
CA GLN A 9 21.10 12.43 9.37
C GLN A 9 21.74 11.14 8.82
N PHE A 10 22.77 11.28 7.96
CA PHE A 10 23.49 10.15 7.41
C PHE A 10 24.17 9.30 8.51
N LYS A 11 24.78 9.91 9.53
CA LYS A 11 25.34 9.18 10.67
C LYS A 11 24.27 8.47 11.48
N GLN A 12 23.14 9.13 11.76
CA GLN A 12 22.00 8.50 12.44
C GLN A 12 21.48 7.27 11.69
N ASP A 13 21.36 7.36 10.37
CA ASP A 13 20.87 6.28 9.52
C ASP A 13 21.86 5.10 9.44
N ILE A 14 23.16 5.37 9.51
CA ILE A 14 24.22 4.34 9.56
C ILE A 14 24.29 3.67 10.95
N GLU A 15 24.14 4.44 12.02
CA GLU A 15 24.29 3.95 13.41
C GLU A 15 23.05 3.21 13.91
N ASN A 16 21.85 3.68 13.57
CA ASN A 16 20.58 3.06 13.98
C ASN A 16 20.00 2.09 12.94
N GLY A 17 20.61 2.03 11.76
CA GLY A 17 20.06 1.38 10.57
C GLY A 17 18.96 2.23 9.93
N LEU A 18 18.96 2.30 8.59
CA LEU A 18 17.87 2.89 7.82
C LEU A 18 16.67 1.93 7.85
N SER A 19 16.01 1.77 9.00
CA SER A 19 14.84 0.92 9.12
C SER A 19 13.62 1.64 8.56
N ALA A 20 13.43 1.58 7.24
CA ALA A 20 12.12 1.91 6.68
C ALA A 20 11.09 0.95 7.28
N ALA A 21 10.02 1.47 7.87
CA ALA A 21 8.94 0.64 8.38
C ALA A 21 8.32 -0.15 7.20
N THR A 22 8.53 -1.46 7.18
CA THR A 22 7.99 -2.36 6.16
C THR A 22 6.62 -2.90 6.60
N GLY A 23 5.87 -3.45 5.67
CA GLY A 23 4.53 -3.98 5.89
C GLY A 23 3.45 -2.90 5.86
N TRP A 24 2.32 -3.21 6.50
CA TRP A 24 1.16 -2.33 6.56
C TRP A 24 1.44 -1.08 7.40
N GLN A 25 1.15 0.07 6.82
CA GLN A 25 1.27 1.38 7.44
C GLN A 25 -0.10 2.08 7.40
N LYS A 26 -0.30 3.06 8.28
CA LYS A 26 -1.57 3.82 8.38
C LYS A 26 -1.32 5.27 8.78
N ASN A 27 -2.11 6.17 8.23
CA ASN A 27 -2.24 7.55 8.70
C ASN A 27 -3.71 8.00 8.70
N GLY A 28 -3.97 9.30 8.81
CA GLY A 28 -5.32 9.86 8.79
C GLY A 28 -6.05 9.74 7.44
N THR A 29 -5.33 9.48 6.35
CA THR A 29 -5.90 9.32 5.01
C THR A 29 -6.26 7.87 4.71
N GLY A 30 -5.43 6.92 5.14
CA GLY A 30 -5.70 5.50 4.89
C GLY A 30 -4.51 4.61 5.20
N TYR A 31 -4.56 3.41 4.61
CA TYR A 31 -3.51 2.39 4.72
C TYR A 31 -2.68 2.32 3.44
N TRP A 32 -1.39 2.02 3.56
CA TRP A 32 -0.52 1.64 2.45
C TRP A 32 0.36 0.47 2.85
N TYR A 33 1.01 -0.17 1.88
CA TYR A 33 1.90 -1.30 2.13
C TYR A 33 3.31 -1.00 1.66
N VAL A 34 4.31 -1.20 2.52
CA VAL A 34 5.73 -1.00 2.19
C VAL A 34 6.40 -2.36 2.05
N HIS A 35 6.95 -2.65 0.88
CA HIS A 35 7.72 -3.86 0.63
C HIS A 35 9.07 -3.83 1.39
N SER A 36 9.74 -4.97 1.46
CA SER A 36 11.05 -5.08 2.13
C SER A 36 12.14 -4.21 1.50
N ASP A 37 11.99 -3.85 0.23
CA ASP A 37 12.89 -2.95 -0.51
C ASP A 37 12.53 -1.46 -0.34
N GLY A 38 11.51 -1.15 0.48
CA GLY A 38 11.01 0.21 0.71
C GLY A 38 10.06 0.73 -0.37
N SER A 39 9.82 -0.02 -1.45
CA SER A 39 8.82 0.34 -2.47
C SER A 39 7.39 0.12 -1.95
N TYR A 40 6.40 0.69 -2.65
CA TYR A 40 4.98 0.51 -2.32
C TYR A 40 4.12 0.50 -3.59
N PRO A 41 3.01 -0.27 -3.61
CA PRO A 41 2.15 -0.39 -4.77
C PRO A 41 1.34 0.89 -5.02
N LYS A 42 1.20 1.27 -6.29
CA LYS A 42 0.37 2.39 -6.76
C LYS A 42 -0.36 2.02 -8.03
N ASP A 43 -1.63 2.41 -8.12
CA ASP A 43 -2.54 2.12 -9.24
C ASP A 43 -2.52 0.65 -9.71
N LYS A 44 -2.46 -0.28 -8.75
CA LYS A 44 -2.37 -1.71 -9.06
C LYS A 44 -3.00 -2.59 -8.00
N PHE A 45 -3.35 -3.80 -8.44
CA PHE A 45 -3.59 -4.91 -7.54
C PHE A 45 -2.27 -5.39 -6.92
N GLU A 46 -2.33 -5.77 -5.66
CA GLU A 46 -1.24 -6.40 -4.92
C GLU A 46 -1.78 -7.55 -4.09
N LYS A 47 -1.08 -8.70 -4.09
CA LYS A 47 -1.45 -9.85 -3.28
C LYS A 47 -0.56 -9.90 -2.05
N ILE A 48 -1.14 -9.64 -0.88
CA ILE A 48 -0.44 -9.59 0.40
C ILE A 48 -0.98 -10.72 1.27
N ASN A 49 -0.10 -11.65 1.67
CA ASN A 49 -0.44 -12.79 2.54
C ASN A 49 -1.64 -13.64 2.04
N GLY A 50 -1.80 -13.79 0.72
CA GLY A 50 -2.88 -14.57 0.14
C GLY A 50 -4.11 -13.77 -0.27
N THR A 51 -4.26 -12.54 0.22
CA THR A 51 -5.41 -11.67 -0.03
C THR A 51 -5.08 -10.60 -1.06
N TRP A 52 -6.03 -10.30 -1.95
CA TRP A 52 -5.89 -9.26 -2.96
C TRP A 52 -6.38 -7.91 -2.45
N TYR A 53 -5.58 -6.87 -2.70
CA TYR A 53 -5.88 -5.48 -2.41
C TYR A 53 -5.66 -4.64 -3.66
N TYR A 54 -6.20 -3.43 -3.72
CA TYR A 54 -5.89 -2.46 -4.75
C TYR A 54 -5.46 -1.15 -4.12
N PHE A 55 -4.39 -0.56 -4.66
CA PHE A 55 -3.85 0.71 -4.20
C PHE A 55 -4.08 1.77 -5.26
N ASP A 56 -4.53 2.96 -4.84
CA ASP A 56 -4.74 4.09 -5.74
C ASP A 56 -3.41 4.72 -6.21
N GLY A 57 -3.49 5.77 -7.02
CA GLY A 57 -2.31 6.45 -7.57
C GLY A 57 -1.42 7.13 -6.53
N SER A 58 -1.92 7.37 -5.32
CA SER A 58 -1.14 7.85 -4.18
C SER A 58 -0.54 6.71 -3.35
N GLY A 59 -0.97 5.48 -3.60
CA GLY A 59 -0.54 4.29 -2.87
C GLY A 59 -1.41 3.96 -1.67
N TYR A 60 -2.60 4.56 -1.55
CA TYR A 60 -3.55 4.21 -0.50
C TYR A 60 -4.44 3.04 -0.93
N MET A 61 -4.62 2.09 -0.03
CA MET A 61 -5.49 0.94 -0.20
C MET A 61 -6.95 1.38 -0.36
N LEU A 62 -7.64 0.82 -1.35
CA LEU A 62 -9.07 0.98 -1.50
C LEU A 62 -9.81 0.12 -0.46
N SER A 63 -10.78 0.71 0.21
CA SER A 63 -11.72 0.03 1.11
C SER A 63 -13.14 0.56 0.89
N ASP A 64 -14.12 -0.31 1.08
CA ASP A 64 -15.56 -0.01 0.95
C ASP A 64 -15.93 0.63 -0.39
N ARG A 65 -15.31 0.14 -1.48
CA ARG A 65 -15.38 0.80 -2.79
C ARG A 65 -15.31 -0.17 -3.96
N TRP A 66 -16.03 0.19 -5.03
CA TRP A 66 -15.90 -0.42 -6.35
C TRP A 66 -14.72 0.16 -7.13
N LYS A 67 -14.04 -0.68 -7.90
CA LYS A 67 -13.02 -0.31 -8.90
C LYS A 67 -13.31 -1.01 -10.22
N LYS A 68 -13.50 -0.22 -11.28
CA LYS A 68 -13.42 -0.75 -12.64
C LYS A 68 -11.94 -0.85 -13.03
N HIS A 69 -11.50 -2.02 -13.43
CA HIS A 69 -10.14 -2.24 -13.89
C HIS A 69 -10.04 -2.10 -15.42
N THR A 70 -8.82 -2.06 -15.94
CA THR A 70 -8.53 -1.85 -17.38
C THR A 70 -8.96 -3.02 -18.24
N ASP A 71 -9.17 -4.19 -17.65
CA ASP A 71 -9.81 -5.36 -18.28
C ASP A 71 -11.32 -5.18 -18.51
N GLY A 72 -11.91 -4.11 -17.99
CA GLY A 72 -13.35 -3.81 -18.08
C GLY A 72 -14.19 -4.39 -16.95
N ASN A 73 -13.63 -5.23 -16.08
CA ASN A 73 -14.33 -5.86 -14.97
C ASN A 73 -14.43 -4.93 -13.75
N TRP A 74 -15.44 -5.19 -12.92
CA TRP A 74 -15.65 -4.49 -11.66
C TRP A 74 -15.22 -5.36 -10.49
N TYR A 75 -14.45 -4.77 -9.59
CA TYR A 75 -13.95 -5.40 -8.39
C TYR A 75 -14.42 -4.61 -7.17
N TRP A 76 -14.88 -5.30 -6.13
CA TRP A 76 -15.30 -4.71 -4.87
C TRP A 76 -14.25 -4.98 -3.80
N PHE A 77 -13.89 -3.95 -3.04
CA PHE A 77 -13.06 -4.07 -1.83
C PHE A 77 -13.90 -3.74 -0.62
N ASP A 78 -13.90 -4.62 0.38
CA ASP A 78 -14.67 -4.40 1.61
C ASP A 78 -13.98 -3.42 2.57
N ASN A 79 -14.52 -3.28 3.78
CA ASN A 79 -14.02 -2.34 4.79
C ASN A 79 -12.57 -2.62 5.21
N SER A 80 -12.12 -3.87 5.11
CA SER A 80 -10.72 -4.28 5.34
C SER A 80 -9.84 -4.07 4.11
N GLY A 81 -10.42 -3.68 2.99
CA GLY A 81 -9.76 -3.55 1.68
C GLY A 81 -9.54 -4.88 0.97
N GLU A 82 -10.08 -5.98 1.49
CA GLU A 82 -9.96 -7.27 0.84
C GLU A 82 -10.86 -7.30 -0.40
N MET A 83 -10.30 -7.73 -1.52
CA MET A 83 -11.06 -7.95 -2.74
C MET A 83 -12.08 -9.06 -2.51
N ALA A 84 -13.36 -8.74 -2.68
CA ALA A 84 -14.42 -9.71 -2.50
C ALA A 84 -14.37 -10.81 -3.57
N THR A 85 -14.57 -12.05 -3.12
CA THR A 85 -14.72 -13.23 -3.96
C THR A 85 -16.06 -13.90 -3.67
N GLY A 86 -16.72 -14.42 -4.71
CA GLY A 86 -18.04 -15.02 -4.58
C GLY A 86 -19.14 -14.00 -4.29
N TRP A 87 -20.28 -14.47 -3.79
CA TRP A 87 -21.42 -13.61 -3.48
C TRP A 87 -21.17 -12.86 -2.17
N LYS A 88 -21.12 -11.52 -2.23
CA LYS A 88 -21.23 -10.65 -1.06
C LYS A 88 -22.47 -9.77 -1.17
N LYS A 89 -23.25 -9.73 -0.08
CA LYS A 89 -24.29 -8.74 0.11
C LYS A 89 -23.62 -7.44 0.57
N ILE A 90 -23.68 -6.41 -0.26
CA ILE A 90 -23.33 -5.05 0.10
C ILE A 90 -24.63 -4.41 0.62
N ALA A 91 -24.63 -3.94 1.86
CA ALA A 91 -25.81 -3.40 2.55
C ALA A 91 -25.68 -1.89 2.71
#